data_AF-A0A3R7GRY4-F1
#
_entry.id   AF-A0A3R7GRY4-F1
#
_cell.length_a   1.000
_cell.length_b   1.000
_cell.length_c   1.000
_cell.angle_alpha   90.00
_cell.angle_beta   90.00
_cell.angle_gamma   90.00
#
_symmetry.space_group_name_H-M   'P 1'
#
loop_
_entity.id
_entity.type
_entity.pdbx_description
1 polymer ?
#
loop_
_entity_poly.entity_id
_entity_poly.type
_entity_poly.pdbx_seq_one_letter_code
_entity_poly.pdbx_strand_id
1 'polypeptide(L)'
;MRYFFILLPGLLCLAPQAFKTRPVITKFKTLTSILDGLISYYKRHHNEVTLDGIFGPLILQHTIRRILDVHSYPWTLQNRLSYQLESLESVILSALPAIKQKDEVYFEKLSPILQLDWSPKFPSVLPVSESYGQWASPVDGVFTEDISDNCLYELFKLNLTEQRCRLSFACRSALLTRNLGGYEATHTVLYLTVIELLGCQNIVDGQLIELGTNMHSLITDRCAEIYSSFKALLRDGASSIYEKRDLLLEQIFICGFRGFDTFIELPLLDIVKSWQDPSGCFGGVDRGMLTTRATTNSGRALLLEEQLADGCLTHLTSVATAALAVYLNYFLRPFDISGENAVTLRLLEIYYLIQGNTTVPPLLADTQTEQPSEPKQSWVPSVDADLIPELGKPHGLFGLMAHRHLPFTPMLRREVSIKTAQFSGSWYFMCSAILSLGFLTLAIHLYRRLPKSS
;
A
#
# COMPACT_ATOMS: atom_id res chain seq x y z
N MET A 1 -64.06 -43.57 32.14
CA MET A 1 -62.59 -43.61 32.31
C MET A 1 -61.96 -42.73 31.25
N ARG A 2 -60.98 -41.93 31.65
CA ARG A 2 -60.32 -40.87 30.87
C ARG A 2 -59.37 -41.47 29.82
N TYR A 3 -59.39 -40.94 28.60
CA TYR A 3 -58.26 -41.01 27.67
C TYR A 3 -57.83 -39.59 27.31
N PHE A 4 -56.59 -39.26 27.68
CA PHE A 4 -55.86 -38.07 27.27
C PHE A 4 -55.42 -38.24 25.81
N PHE A 5 -55.83 -37.34 24.92
CA PHE A 5 -55.14 -37.10 23.65
C PHE A 5 -54.47 -35.73 23.74
N ILE A 6 -53.13 -35.75 23.76
CA ILE A 6 -52.28 -34.59 23.65
C ILE A 6 -52.25 -34.21 22.17
N LEU A 7 -52.73 -33.01 21.83
CA LEU A 7 -52.52 -32.37 20.54
C LEU A 7 -51.11 -31.76 20.51
N LEU A 8 -50.25 -32.28 19.65
CA LEU A 8 -48.98 -31.65 19.24
C LEU A 8 -49.27 -30.58 18.19
N PRO A 9 -48.89 -29.31 18.37
CA PRO A 9 -49.01 -28.30 17.32
C PRO A 9 -47.78 -28.30 16.41
N GLY A 10 -48.04 -28.39 15.11
CA GLY A 10 -47.33 -27.66 14.05
C GLY A 10 -45.82 -27.87 13.90
N LEU A 11 -45.42 -28.81 13.03
CA LEU A 11 -44.18 -28.65 12.26
C LEU A 11 -44.36 -27.46 11.31
N LEU A 12 -43.89 -26.29 11.73
CA LEU A 12 -43.51 -25.23 10.81
C LEU A 12 -42.21 -25.67 10.13
N CYS A 13 -42.30 -26.05 8.85
CA CYS A 13 -41.14 -26.14 7.97
C CYS A 13 -40.47 -24.77 7.92
N LEU A 14 -39.40 -24.60 8.70
CA LEU A 14 -38.46 -23.51 8.51
C LEU A 14 -37.78 -23.74 7.16
N ALA A 15 -38.17 -22.96 6.15
CA ALA A 15 -37.37 -22.81 4.95
C ALA A 15 -35.94 -22.38 5.35
N PRO A 16 -34.87 -22.92 4.72
CA PRO A 16 -33.52 -22.47 5.01
C PRO A 16 -33.45 -20.98 4.69
N GLN A 17 -33.24 -20.13 5.70
CA GLN A 17 -32.90 -18.74 5.46
C GLN A 17 -31.59 -18.73 4.66
N ALA A 18 -31.63 -18.20 3.45
CA ALA A 18 -30.44 -17.98 2.64
C ALA A 18 -29.51 -17.04 3.43
N PHE A 19 -28.40 -17.59 3.93
CA PHE A 19 -27.43 -16.87 4.73
C PHE A 19 -26.73 -15.80 3.88
N LYS A 20 -26.97 -14.52 4.18
CA LYS A 20 -26.29 -13.39 3.52
C LYS A 20 -24.88 -13.22 4.09
N THR A 21 -23.85 -13.47 3.29
CA THR A 21 -22.47 -13.08 3.63
C THR A 21 -22.35 -11.57 3.76
N ARG A 22 -21.69 -11.07 4.83
CA ARG A 22 -21.48 -9.62 5.02
C ARG A 22 -20.63 -9.04 3.85
N PRO A 23 -20.89 -7.80 3.37
CA PRO A 23 -20.17 -7.23 2.24
C PRO A 23 -18.64 -7.13 2.44
N VAL A 24 -18.17 -6.66 3.60
CA VAL A 24 -16.72 -6.49 3.92
C VAL A 24 -15.95 -7.81 3.80
N ILE A 25 -16.59 -8.89 4.26
CA ILE A 25 -16.08 -10.26 4.21
C ILE A 25 -15.87 -10.73 2.76
N THR A 26 -16.86 -10.50 1.90
CA THR A 26 -16.79 -10.84 0.48
C THR A 26 -15.64 -10.10 -0.20
N LYS A 27 -15.41 -8.84 0.20
CA LYS A 27 -14.30 -8.03 -0.30
C LYS A 27 -12.93 -8.54 0.13
N PHE A 28 -12.78 -8.99 1.38
CA PHE A 28 -11.54 -9.63 1.81
C PHE A 28 -11.27 -10.95 1.06
N LYS A 29 -12.31 -11.76 0.82
CA LYS A 29 -12.19 -12.97 -0.03
C LYS A 29 -11.78 -12.64 -1.46
N THR A 30 -12.33 -11.55 -2.01
CA THR A 30 -11.97 -11.05 -3.35
C THR A 30 -10.51 -10.65 -3.39
N LEU A 31 -10.05 -9.82 -2.44
CA LEU A 31 -8.66 -9.41 -2.29
C LEU A 31 -7.71 -10.62 -2.24
N THR A 32 -7.99 -11.56 -1.33
CA THR A 32 -7.13 -12.74 -1.13
C THR A 32 -7.08 -13.64 -2.37
N SER A 33 -8.18 -13.76 -3.11
CA SER A 33 -8.20 -14.45 -4.41
C SER A 33 -7.36 -13.74 -5.47
N ILE A 34 -7.36 -12.41 -5.54
CA ILE A 34 -6.51 -11.65 -6.48
C ILE A 34 -5.04 -11.89 -6.15
N LEU A 35 -4.67 -11.76 -4.87
CA LEU A 35 -3.29 -11.92 -4.38
C LEU A 35 -2.73 -13.33 -4.66
N ASP A 36 -3.54 -14.39 -4.48
CA ASP A 36 -3.11 -15.75 -4.81
C ASP A 36 -2.78 -15.91 -6.29
N GLY A 37 -3.62 -15.34 -7.17
CA GLY A 37 -3.40 -15.33 -8.61
C GLY A 37 -2.10 -14.62 -8.97
N LEU A 38 -1.88 -13.42 -8.42
CA LEU A 38 -0.67 -12.62 -8.62
C LEU A 38 0.60 -13.36 -8.17
N ILE A 39 0.64 -13.87 -6.94
CA ILE A 39 1.80 -14.58 -6.41
C ILE A 39 2.08 -15.82 -7.27
N SER A 40 1.04 -16.54 -7.68
CA SER A 40 1.19 -17.70 -8.57
C SER A 40 1.75 -17.31 -9.94
N TYR A 41 1.32 -16.16 -10.49
CA TYR A 41 1.85 -15.62 -11.74
C TYR A 41 3.34 -15.30 -11.63
N TYR A 42 3.73 -14.51 -10.62
CA TYR A 42 5.12 -14.16 -10.38
C TYR A 42 6.02 -15.38 -10.19
N LYS A 43 5.55 -16.43 -9.50
CA LYS A 43 6.31 -17.70 -9.37
C LYS A 43 6.66 -18.31 -10.72
N ARG A 44 5.78 -18.21 -11.73
CA ARG A 44 6.02 -18.75 -13.08
C ARG A 44 6.85 -17.81 -13.95
N HIS A 45 6.68 -16.50 -13.80
CA HIS A 45 7.23 -15.48 -14.71
C HIS A 45 8.31 -14.59 -14.08
N HIS A 46 8.89 -14.96 -12.94
CA HIS A 46 9.90 -14.16 -12.22
C HIS A 46 11.15 -13.83 -13.06
N ASN A 47 11.49 -14.62 -14.08
CA ASN A 47 12.62 -14.34 -14.98
C ASN A 47 12.28 -13.33 -16.09
N GLU A 48 11.01 -12.96 -16.22
CA GLU A 48 10.50 -12.08 -17.28
C GLU A 48 10.16 -10.68 -16.76
N VAL A 49 10.20 -10.45 -15.45
CA VAL A 49 9.86 -9.14 -14.87
C VAL A 49 10.97 -8.10 -15.08
N THR A 50 10.59 -6.83 -15.08
CA THR A 50 11.50 -5.68 -15.02
C THR A 50 11.78 -5.27 -13.57
N LEU A 51 12.63 -4.26 -13.38
CA LEU A 51 12.84 -3.64 -12.07
C LEU A 51 11.53 -3.06 -11.52
N ASP A 52 10.77 -2.36 -12.36
CA ASP A 52 9.47 -1.79 -11.97
C ASP A 52 8.45 -2.90 -11.73
N GLY A 53 8.55 -3.99 -12.52
CA GLY A 53 7.74 -5.20 -12.40
C GLY A 53 7.90 -5.98 -11.10
N ILE A 54 9.07 -5.92 -10.45
CA ILE A 54 9.34 -6.61 -9.17
C ILE A 54 9.04 -5.74 -7.93
N PHE A 55 8.84 -4.44 -8.12
CA PHE A 55 8.61 -3.51 -7.02
C PHE A 55 7.33 -3.82 -6.22
N GLY A 56 6.22 -4.14 -6.89
CA GLY A 56 4.95 -4.54 -6.27
C GLY A 56 5.06 -5.76 -5.37
N PRO A 57 5.67 -6.88 -5.82
CA PRO A 57 6.01 -8.02 -4.97
C PRO A 57 6.82 -7.64 -3.72
N LEU A 58 7.78 -6.73 -3.83
CA LEU A 58 8.55 -6.22 -2.69
C LEU A 58 7.65 -5.47 -1.69
N ILE A 59 6.77 -4.58 -2.17
CA ILE A 59 5.81 -3.87 -1.32
C ILE A 59 4.90 -4.86 -0.58
N LEU A 60 4.37 -5.87 -1.28
CA LEU A 60 3.50 -6.89 -0.69
C LEU A 60 4.26 -7.74 0.33
N GLN A 61 5.51 -8.11 0.05
CA GLN A 61 6.37 -8.84 0.98
C GLN A 61 6.57 -8.06 2.29
N HIS A 62 6.96 -6.78 2.19
CA HIS A 62 7.15 -5.92 3.36
C HIS A 62 5.86 -5.72 4.14
N THR A 63 4.73 -5.57 3.44
CA THR A 63 3.41 -5.45 4.04
C THR A 63 3.02 -6.70 4.83
N ILE A 64 3.14 -7.89 4.23
CA ILE A 64 2.82 -9.16 4.89
C ILE A 64 3.74 -9.39 6.09
N ARG A 65 5.05 -9.16 5.95
CA ARG A 65 6.00 -9.26 7.05
C ARG A 65 5.60 -8.36 8.21
N ARG A 66 5.33 -7.08 7.93
CA ARG A 66 4.88 -6.13 8.94
C ARG A 66 3.59 -6.55 9.62
N ILE A 67 2.61 -7.06 8.87
CA ILE A 67 1.34 -7.59 9.40
C ILE A 67 1.61 -8.73 10.40
N LEU A 68 2.46 -9.69 10.03
CA LEU A 68 2.82 -10.84 10.87
C LEU A 68 3.64 -10.46 12.10
N ASP A 69 4.46 -9.41 12.02
CA ASP A 69 5.30 -8.94 13.13
C ASP A 69 4.49 -8.20 14.21
N VAL A 70 3.44 -7.48 13.83
CA VAL A 70 2.68 -6.62 14.76
C VAL A 70 1.53 -7.34 15.46
N HIS A 71 1.06 -8.47 14.92
CA HIS A 71 -0.12 -9.16 15.47
C HIS A 71 -0.16 -10.65 15.13
N SER A 72 -0.71 -11.45 16.05
CA SER A 72 -0.96 -12.88 15.84
C SER A 72 -2.34 -13.13 15.26
N TYR A 73 -2.42 -13.79 14.12
CA TYR A 73 -3.68 -14.10 13.45
C TYR A 73 -4.13 -15.55 13.72
N PRO A 74 -5.39 -15.88 13.42
CA PRO A 74 -5.84 -17.27 13.39
C PRO A 74 -4.89 -18.15 12.59
N TRP A 75 -4.60 -19.36 13.07
CA TRP A 75 -3.55 -20.23 12.51
C TRP A 75 -3.65 -20.42 10.99
N THR A 76 -4.87 -20.49 10.46
CA THR A 76 -5.13 -20.62 9.03
C THR A 76 -4.73 -19.37 8.24
N LEU A 77 -5.01 -18.16 8.75
CA LEU A 77 -4.53 -16.91 8.13
C LEU A 77 -3.02 -16.80 8.26
N GLN A 78 -2.51 -17.07 9.46
CA GLN A 78 -1.10 -16.96 9.79
C GLN A 78 -0.29 -17.83 8.82
N ASN A 79 -0.63 -19.11 8.68
CA ASN A 79 0.05 -20.03 7.78
C ASN A 79 -0.05 -19.60 6.31
N ARG A 80 -1.21 -19.08 5.90
CA ARG A 80 -1.40 -18.58 4.54
C ARG A 80 -0.50 -17.37 4.25
N LEU A 81 -0.47 -16.39 5.15
CA LEU A 81 0.37 -15.20 5.03
C LEU A 81 1.86 -15.58 5.08
N SER A 82 2.27 -16.50 5.96
CA SER A 82 3.65 -17.02 6.01
C SER A 82 4.05 -17.70 4.70
N TYR A 83 3.18 -18.55 4.13
CA TYR A 83 3.44 -19.17 2.83
C TYR A 83 3.55 -18.16 1.67
N GLN A 84 2.70 -17.13 1.69
CA GLN A 84 2.75 -16.03 0.72
C GLN A 84 4.06 -15.23 0.87
N LEU A 85 4.49 -14.95 2.11
CA LEU A 85 5.75 -14.28 2.40
C LEU A 85 6.95 -15.07 1.87
N GLU A 86 7.04 -16.36 2.17
CA GLU A 86 8.10 -17.25 1.67
C GLU A 86 8.10 -17.32 0.13
N SER A 87 6.92 -17.39 -0.49
CA SER A 87 6.79 -17.38 -1.95
C SER A 87 7.29 -16.07 -2.57
N LEU A 88 6.97 -14.93 -1.97
CA LEU A 88 7.43 -13.61 -2.43
C LEU A 88 8.94 -13.45 -2.24
N GLU A 89 9.50 -13.89 -1.11
CA GLU A 89 10.94 -13.93 -0.86
C GLU A 89 11.68 -14.71 -1.95
N SER A 90 11.18 -15.91 -2.27
CA SER A 90 11.75 -16.72 -3.36
C SER A 90 11.63 -16.03 -4.72
N VAL A 91 10.47 -15.45 -5.05
CA VAL A 91 10.25 -14.73 -6.32
C VAL A 91 11.24 -13.58 -6.48
N ILE A 92 11.35 -12.73 -5.46
CA ILE A 92 12.20 -11.53 -5.50
C ILE A 92 13.66 -11.95 -5.68
N LEU A 93 14.15 -12.88 -4.87
CA LEU A 93 15.54 -13.35 -4.95
C LEU A 93 15.86 -13.99 -6.31
N SER A 94 14.94 -14.77 -6.88
CA SER A 94 15.13 -15.42 -8.17
C SER A 94 15.04 -14.46 -9.35
N ALA A 95 14.29 -13.36 -9.24
CA ALA A 95 14.13 -12.39 -10.33
C ALA A 95 15.37 -11.50 -10.53
N LEU A 96 16.11 -11.16 -9.47
CA LEU A 96 17.19 -10.17 -9.50
C LEU A 96 18.26 -10.41 -10.59
N PRO A 97 18.78 -11.65 -10.81
CA PRO A 97 19.77 -11.89 -11.87
C PRO A 97 19.22 -11.59 -13.26
N ALA A 98 17.97 -11.98 -13.54
CA ALA A 98 17.33 -11.76 -14.82
C ALA A 98 17.06 -10.27 -15.07
N ILE A 99 16.58 -9.54 -14.05
CA ILE A 99 16.36 -8.09 -14.12
C ILE A 99 17.68 -7.37 -14.44
N LYS A 100 18.76 -7.70 -13.72
CA LYS A 100 20.08 -7.09 -13.98
C LYS A 100 20.58 -7.41 -15.39
N GLN A 101 20.35 -8.62 -15.89
CA GLN A 101 20.75 -8.99 -17.25
C GLN A 101 19.98 -8.23 -18.33
N LYS A 102 18.69 -7.97 -18.12
CA LYS A 102 17.83 -7.25 -19.07
C LYS A 102 18.30 -5.80 -19.29
N ASP A 103 18.59 -5.09 -18.21
CA ASP A 103 19.10 -3.72 -18.26
C ASP A 103 20.02 -3.43 -17.07
N GLU A 104 21.32 -3.71 -17.26
CA GLU A 104 22.32 -3.50 -16.21
C GLU A 104 22.44 -2.02 -15.83
N VAL A 105 22.31 -1.09 -16.79
CA VAL A 105 22.47 0.34 -16.52
C VAL A 105 21.32 0.87 -15.68
N TYR A 106 20.09 0.51 -16.01
CA TYR A 106 18.91 0.88 -15.23
C TYR A 106 18.93 0.21 -13.85
N PHE A 107 19.29 -1.08 -13.80
CA PHE A 107 19.41 -1.82 -12.55
C PHE A 107 20.42 -1.19 -11.58
N GLU A 108 21.62 -0.84 -12.03
CA GLU A 108 22.64 -0.22 -11.17
C GLU A 108 22.21 1.17 -10.66
N LYS A 109 21.38 1.89 -11.42
CA LYS A 109 20.87 3.20 -11.00
C LYS A 109 19.80 3.10 -9.93
N LEU A 110 18.81 2.22 -10.11
CA LEU A 110 17.58 2.23 -9.32
C LEU A 110 17.38 1.03 -8.40
N SER A 111 18.10 -0.08 -8.56
CA SER A 111 18.01 -1.24 -7.63
C SER A 111 18.21 -0.93 -6.14
N PRO A 112 18.92 0.15 -5.71
CA PRO A 112 18.93 0.54 -4.31
C PRO A 112 17.54 0.82 -3.71
N ILE A 113 16.53 1.16 -4.54
CA ILE A 113 15.14 1.32 -4.10
C ILE A 113 14.58 0.02 -3.48
N LEU A 114 15.05 -1.13 -3.96
CA LEU A 114 14.60 -2.45 -3.49
C LEU A 114 15.15 -2.81 -2.11
N GLN A 115 16.15 -2.08 -1.62
CA GLN A 115 16.80 -2.31 -0.33
C GLN A 115 16.21 -1.46 0.80
N LEU A 116 15.27 -0.56 0.48
CA LEU A 116 14.63 0.31 1.46
C LEU A 116 13.59 -0.46 2.29
N ASP A 117 13.37 0.00 3.52
CA ASP A 117 12.30 -0.56 4.36
C ASP A 117 10.92 0.01 3.96
N TRP A 118 10.27 -0.67 3.02
CA TRP A 118 8.90 -0.39 2.61
C TRP A 118 7.81 -0.89 3.57
N SER A 119 8.14 -1.18 4.83
CA SER A 119 7.12 -1.60 5.80
C SER A 119 6.10 -0.48 6.05
N PRO A 120 4.79 -0.75 5.98
CA PRO A 120 3.77 0.27 6.20
C PRO A 120 3.84 0.81 7.64
N LYS A 121 3.76 2.14 7.77
CA LYS A 121 3.70 2.83 9.06
C LYS A 121 2.24 2.84 9.55
N PHE A 122 1.91 1.97 10.51
CA PHE A 122 0.66 2.07 11.29
C PHE A 122 0.77 3.17 12.37
N PRO A 123 -0.33 3.83 12.79
CA PRO A 123 -1.72 3.73 12.35
C PRO A 123 -2.19 4.98 11.56
N SER A 124 -1.29 5.77 10.97
CA SER A 124 -1.57 7.11 10.44
C SER A 124 -2.73 7.14 9.45
N VAL A 125 -3.96 7.34 9.94
CA VAL A 125 -5.11 7.68 9.12
C VAL A 125 -5.04 9.18 8.91
N LEU A 126 -4.66 9.59 7.71
CA LEU A 126 -4.57 11.00 7.35
C LEU A 126 -5.85 11.41 6.63
N PRO A 127 -6.58 12.43 7.11
CA PRO A 127 -7.69 12.98 6.35
C PRO A 127 -7.15 13.69 5.11
N VAL A 128 -7.84 13.54 3.98
CA VAL A 128 -7.59 14.38 2.81
C VAL A 128 -8.43 15.64 2.94
N SER A 129 -7.83 16.81 2.77
CA SER A 129 -8.58 18.07 2.66
C SER A 129 -9.34 18.09 1.33
N GLU A 130 -10.67 17.97 1.38
CA GLU A 130 -11.54 18.11 0.20
C GLU A 130 -11.62 19.56 -0.32
N SER A 131 -10.97 20.51 0.37
CA SER A 131 -10.92 21.93 0.01
C SER A 131 -10.10 22.23 -1.26
N TYR A 132 -9.48 21.23 -1.90
CA TYR A 132 -8.89 21.42 -3.23
C TYR A 132 -10.02 21.52 -4.28
N GLY A 133 -10.61 22.71 -4.33
CA GLY A 133 -11.59 23.11 -5.32
C GLY A 133 -11.01 23.10 -6.72
N GLN A 134 -11.83 22.63 -7.66
CA GLN A 134 -11.66 22.63 -9.12
C GLN A 134 -10.21 22.52 -9.63
N TRP A 135 -9.88 21.32 -10.11
CA TRP A 135 -8.73 21.03 -10.96
C TRP A 135 -8.41 22.21 -11.89
N ALA A 136 -7.37 22.98 -11.56
CA ALA A 136 -6.69 23.79 -12.55
C ALA A 136 -6.11 22.83 -13.60
N SER A 137 -6.05 23.24 -14.87
CA SER A 137 -5.43 22.41 -15.91
C SER A 137 -4.05 21.97 -15.45
N PRO A 138 -3.80 20.65 -15.35
CA PRO A 138 -2.55 20.17 -14.78
C PRO A 138 -1.38 20.63 -15.63
N VAL A 139 -0.29 20.98 -14.97
CA VAL A 139 0.98 21.22 -15.64
C VAL A 139 1.60 19.85 -15.92
N ASP A 140 1.80 19.54 -17.20
CA ASP A 140 2.45 18.32 -17.66
C ASP A 140 3.88 18.61 -18.12
N GLY A 141 4.76 17.61 -18.00
CA GLY A 141 6.14 17.63 -18.49
C GLY A 141 7.17 18.14 -17.49
N VAL A 142 6.81 18.32 -16.21
CA VAL A 142 7.69 18.97 -15.21
C VAL A 142 8.35 17.95 -14.28
N PHE A 143 7.66 16.87 -13.95
CA PHE A 143 8.17 15.76 -13.17
C PHE A 143 7.83 14.42 -13.82
N THR A 144 8.20 14.28 -15.09
CA THR A 144 8.08 13.04 -15.84
C THR A 144 8.85 11.90 -15.17
N GLU A 145 8.56 10.65 -15.56
CA GLU A 145 9.27 9.46 -15.11
C GLU A 145 10.79 9.60 -15.23
N ASP A 146 11.30 10.02 -16.40
CA ASP A 146 12.73 10.30 -16.59
C ASP A 146 13.31 11.28 -15.56
N ILE A 147 12.56 12.33 -15.20
CA ILE A 147 13.02 13.33 -14.22
C ILE A 147 12.98 12.71 -12.82
N SER A 148 11.90 12.02 -12.48
CA SER A 148 11.74 11.29 -11.22
C SER A 148 12.88 10.29 -11.00
N ASP A 149 13.20 9.49 -12.01
CA ASP A 149 14.25 8.46 -11.95
C ASP A 149 15.64 9.06 -11.83
N ASN A 150 15.90 10.17 -12.53
CA ASN A 150 17.15 10.90 -12.35
C ASN A 150 17.25 11.46 -10.92
N CYS A 151 16.17 11.98 -10.35
CA CYS A 151 16.13 12.45 -8.98
C CYS A 151 16.32 11.33 -7.94
N LEU A 152 15.74 10.15 -8.18
CA LEU A 152 15.98 8.94 -7.36
C LEU A 152 17.45 8.50 -7.47
N TYR A 153 17.99 8.47 -8.68
CA TYR A 153 19.39 8.13 -8.91
C TYR A 153 20.35 9.10 -8.20
N GLU A 154 20.06 10.40 -8.18
CA GLU A 154 20.83 11.39 -7.40
C GLU A 154 20.87 11.02 -5.90
N LEU A 155 19.74 10.58 -5.32
CA LEU A 155 19.69 10.13 -3.93
C LEU A 155 20.48 8.85 -3.69
N PHE A 156 20.54 7.94 -4.67
CA PHE A 156 21.20 6.64 -4.54
C PHE A 156 22.70 6.69 -4.84
N LYS A 157 23.16 7.58 -5.73
CA LYS A 157 24.56 7.68 -6.17
C LYS A 157 25.52 8.08 -5.07
N LEU A 158 25.07 8.95 -4.17
CA LEU A 158 25.89 9.42 -3.06
C LEU A 158 25.79 8.37 -1.95
N ASN A 159 26.89 7.66 -1.68
CA ASN A 159 27.05 6.78 -0.51
C ASN A 159 26.45 7.44 0.74
N LEU A 160 26.06 6.62 1.75
CA LEU A 160 25.36 6.88 3.05
C LEU A 160 25.73 8.14 3.88
N THR A 161 26.41 9.12 3.30
CA THR A 161 26.69 10.48 3.74
C THR A 161 25.45 11.38 3.70
N GLU A 162 25.45 12.40 4.56
CA GLU A 162 24.44 13.48 4.57
C GLU A 162 24.33 14.25 3.25
N GLN A 163 25.36 14.18 2.39
CA GLN A 163 25.37 14.84 1.08
C GLN A 163 24.26 14.30 0.17
N ARG A 164 23.88 13.02 0.31
CA ARG A 164 22.79 12.43 -0.48
C ARG A 164 21.44 13.10 -0.25
N CYS A 165 21.25 13.74 0.91
CA CYS A 165 20.01 14.41 1.28
C CYS A 165 19.97 15.87 0.79
N ARG A 166 21.03 16.37 0.14
CA ARG A 166 21.06 17.69 -0.49
C ARG A 166 20.56 17.58 -1.92
N LEU A 167 19.28 17.90 -2.09
CA LEU A 167 18.60 17.78 -3.36
C LEU A 167 19.16 18.80 -4.37
N SER A 168 19.32 18.40 -5.64
CA SER A 168 19.70 19.35 -6.69
C SER A 168 18.62 20.42 -6.88
N PHE A 169 19.00 21.55 -7.51
CA PHE A 169 18.03 22.59 -7.84
C PHE A 169 16.89 22.06 -8.71
N ALA A 170 17.19 21.19 -9.68
CA ALA A 170 16.19 20.58 -10.55
C ALA A 170 15.17 19.74 -9.75
N CYS A 171 15.63 18.82 -8.90
CA CYS A 171 14.74 17.97 -8.11
C CYS A 171 13.94 18.77 -7.08
N ARG A 172 14.54 19.79 -6.43
CA ARG A 172 13.80 20.69 -5.53
C ARG A 172 12.75 21.51 -6.26
N SER A 173 13.08 22.05 -7.42
CA SER A 173 12.14 22.85 -8.22
C SER A 173 10.96 22.01 -8.66
N ALA A 174 11.19 20.76 -9.04
CA ALA A 174 10.13 19.87 -9.45
C ALA A 174 9.16 19.53 -8.30
N LEU A 175 9.68 19.26 -7.08
CA LEU A 175 8.86 19.03 -5.88
C LEU A 175 7.84 20.16 -5.59
N LEU A 176 8.25 21.40 -5.86
CA LEU A 176 7.48 22.61 -5.56
C LEU A 176 6.51 23.02 -6.66
N THR A 177 6.54 22.34 -7.81
CA THR A 177 5.65 22.65 -8.94
C THR A 177 4.20 22.38 -8.53
N ARG A 178 3.34 23.37 -8.63
CA ARG A 178 1.91 23.25 -8.27
C ARG A 178 1.10 22.71 -9.43
N ASN A 179 -0.09 22.18 -9.13
CA ASN A 179 -1.04 21.68 -10.12
C ASN A 179 -0.45 20.55 -10.99
N LEU A 180 0.33 19.65 -10.39
CA LEU A 180 0.76 18.44 -11.10
C LEU A 180 -0.44 17.49 -11.19
N GLY A 181 -0.65 16.93 -12.38
CA GLY A 181 -1.70 15.94 -12.62
C GLY A 181 -1.13 14.56 -12.91
N GLY A 182 -1.97 13.55 -12.70
CA GLY A 182 -1.69 12.18 -13.14
C GLY A 182 -0.40 11.61 -12.55
N TYR A 183 0.41 11.01 -13.42
CA TYR A 183 1.66 10.31 -13.07
C TYR A 183 2.71 11.19 -12.38
N GLU A 184 2.81 12.48 -12.74
CA GLU A 184 3.83 13.35 -12.14
C GLU A 184 3.54 13.61 -10.66
N ALA A 185 2.26 13.66 -10.29
CA ALA A 185 1.85 13.81 -8.91
C ALA A 185 2.15 12.53 -8.11
N THR A 186 1.85 11.34 -8.66
CA THR A 186 2.17 10.05 -7.98
C THR A 186 3.67 9.88 -7.80
N HIS A 187 4.47 10.21 -8.81
CA HIS A 187 5.93 10.18 -8.75
C HIS A 187 6.50 11.18 -7.74
N THR A 188 5.89 12.36 -7.61
CA THR A 188 6.29 13.34 -6.58
C THR A 188 6.14 12.76 -5.18
N VAL A 189 5.02 12.09 -4.89
CA VAL A 189 4.81 11.43 -3.59
C VAL A 189 5.76 10.24 -3.41
N LEU A 190 6.04 9.47 -4.47
CA LEU A 190 7.05 8.41 -4.44
C LEU A 190 8.44 8.94 -4.07
N TYR A 191 8.88 10.02 -4.72
CA TYR A 191 10.17 10.65 -4.45
C TYR A 191 10.28 11.14 -3.01
N LEU A 192 9.26 11.86 -2.51
CA LEU A 192 9.17 12.29 -1.11
C LEU A 192 9.17 11.11 -0.13
N THR A 193 8.56 9.98 -0.52
CA THR A 193 8.56 8.75 0.28
C THR A 193 9.95 8.14 0.35
N VAL A 194 10.68 8.05 -0.76
CA VAL A 194 12.06 7.55 -0.77
C VAL A 194 12.99 8.43 0.06
N ILE A 195 12.85 9.76 0.00
CA ILE A 195 13.59 10.69 0.86
C ILE A 195 13.38 10.34 2.35
N GLU A 196 12.14 10.07 2.75
CA GLU A 196 11.81 9.70 4.13
C GLU A 196 12.38 8.33 4.52
N LEU A 197 12.28 7.33 3.65
CA LEU A 197 12.83 5.98 3.88
C LEU A 197 14.35 5.98 3.98
N LEU A 198 15.02 6.94 3.34
CA LEU A 198 16.46 7.16 3.45
C LEU A 198 16.87 7.94 4.72
N GLY A 199 15.91 8.38 5.55
CA GLY A 199 16.17 9.20 6.72
C GLY A 199 16.61 10.63 6.38
N CYS A 200 16.35 11.10 5.15
CA CYS A 200 16.77 12.42 4.69
C CYS A 200 15.82 13.56 5.12
N GLN A 201 14.74 13.25 5.83
CA GLN A 201 13.66 14.19 6.14
C GLN A 201 14.17 15.52 6.72
N ASN A 202 14.96 15.48 7.80
CA ASN A 202 15.38 16.69 8.51
C ASN A 202 16.21 17.64 7.62
N ILE A 203 17.07 17.07 6.75
CA ILE A 203 17.95 17.85 5.86
C ILE A 203 17.13 18.43 4.70
N VAL A 204 16.16 17.68 4.18
CA VAL A 204 15.27 18.16 3.12
C VAL A 204 14.31 19.20 3.64
N ASP A 205 13.71 19.00 4.82
CA ASP A 205 12.86 20.00 5.49
C ASP A 205 13.61 21.32 5.70
N GLY A 206 14.89 21.28 6.10
CA GLY A 206 15.71 22.49 6.19
C GLY A 206 15.83 23.26 4.86
N GLN A 207 15.86 22.57 3.72
CA GLN A 207 15.89 23.18 2.38
C GLN A 207 14.51 23.68 1.93
N LEU A 208 13.42 23.12 2.47
CA LEU A 208 12.04 23.46 2.09
C LEU A 208 11.43 24.57 2.96
N ILE A 209 11.84 24.69 4.22
CA ILE A 209 11.36 25.72 5.14
C ILE A 209 11.65 27.12 4.61
N GLU A 210 12.82 27.31 3.98
CA GLU A 210 13.17 28.58 3.30
C GLU A 210 12.19 28.95 2.18
N LEU A 211 11.43 27.97 1.68
CA LEU A 211 10.45 28.09 0.60
C LEU A 211 9.01 28.02 1.13
N GLY A 212 8.82 28.09 2.46
CA GLY A 212 7.52 28.17 3.12
C GLY A 212 6.75 26.85 3.17
N THR A 213 7.42 25.70 3.02
CA THR A 213 6.79 24.38 3.10
C THR A 213 7.67 23.37 3.84
N ASN A 214 7.18 22.14 4.00
CA ASN A 214 7.91 21.00 4.53
C ASN A 214 7.42 19.72 3.84
N MET A 215 8.13 18.61 4.03
CA MET A 215 7.79 17.33 3.41
C MET A 215 6.37 16.89 3.75
N HIS A 216 5.96 16.96 5.01
CA HIS A 216 4.62 16.53 5.43
C HIS A 216 3.51 17.33 4.71
N SER A 217 3.69 18.64 4.58
CA SER A 217 2.76 19.53 3.88
C SER A 217 2.73 19.21 2.39
N LEU A 218 3.89 19.01 1.75
CA LEU A 218 3.96 18.62 0.34
C LEU A 218 3.27 17.28 0.07
N ILE A 219 3.50 16.26 0.89
CA ILE A 219 2.82 14.96 0.74
C ILE A 219 1.31 15.12 0.90
N THR A 220 0.87 15.92 1.87
CA THR A 220 -0.56 16.16 2.13
C THR A 220 -1.22 16.91 0.98
N ASP A 221 -0.59 17.97 0.49
CA ASP A 221 -1.09 18.77 -0.64
C ASP A 221 -1.15 17.91 -1.92
N ARG A 222 -0.09 17.14 -2.20
CA ARG A 222 -0.04 16.26 -3.39
C ARG A 222 -1.09 15.16 -3.31
N CYS A 223 -1.27 14.52 -2.15
CA CYS A 223 -2.31 13.50 -2.02
C CYS A 223 -3.73 14.10 -2.06
N ALA A 224 -3.92 15.36 -1.69
CA ALA A 224 -5.19 16.06 -1.91
C ALA A 224 -5.45 16.33 -3.41
N GLU A 225 -4.45 16.79 -4.14
CA GLU A 225 -4.52 16.96 -5.61
C GLU A 225 -4.83 15.63 -6.32
N ILE A 226 -4.11 14.57 -5.92
CA ILE A 226 -4.31 13.20 -6.42
C ILE A 226 -5.72 12.71 -6.09
N TYR A 227 -6.24 12.97 -4.89
CA TYR A 227 -7.58 12.53 -4.50
C TYR A 227 -8.67 13.20 -5.34
N SER A 228 -8.51 14.49 -5.64
CA SER A 228 -9.41 15.21 -6.54
C SER A 228 -9.44 14.55 -7.94
N SER A 229 -8.26 14.18 -8.47
CA SER A 229 -8.15 13.44 -9.74
C SER A 229 -8.81 12.06 -9.66
N PHE A 230 -8.51 11.31 -8.61
CA PHE A 230 -9.07 9.99 -8.34
C PHE A 230 -10.60 10.03 -8.35
N LYS A 231 -11.22 10.98 -7.65
CA LYS A 231 -12.68 11.15 -7.65
C LYS A 231 -13.24 11.54 -9.02
N ALA A 232 -12.50 12.33 -9.80
CA ALA A 232 -12.90 12.64 -11.18
C ALA A 232 -12.92 11.37 -12.05
N LEU A 233 -11.88 10.52 -11.97
CA LEU A 233 -11.82 9.23 -12.68
C LEU A 233 -13.00 8.32 -12.33
N LEU A 234 -13.38 8.26 -11.05
CA LEU A 234 -14.51 7.45 -10.60
C LEU A 234 -15.86 7.97 -11.11
N ARG A 235 -15.98 9.26 -11.45
CA ARG A 235 -17.21 9.86 -11.99
C ARG A 235 -17.37 9.63 -13.50
N ASP A 236 -16.26 9.52 -14.23
CA ASP A 236 -16.25 9.36 -15.70
C ASP A 236 -16.71 7.97 -16.19
N GLY A 237 -16.97 7.03 -15.27
CA GLY A 237 -17.56 5.72 -15.57
C GLY A 237 -16.54 4.63 -15.95
N ALA A 238 -17.04 3.41 -16.14
CA ALA A 238 -16.20 2.20 -16.21
C ALA A 238 -15.13 2.20 -17.33
N SER A 239 -15.41 2.82 -18.48
CA SER A 239 -14.45 2.91 -19.60
C SER A 239 -13.24 3.77 -19.23
N SER A 240 -13.47 4.94 -18.63
CA SER A 240 -12.39 5.85 -18.19
C SER A 240 -11.54 5.21 -17.10
N ILE A 241 -12.19 4.52 -16.14
CA ILE A 241 -11.49 3.78 -15.09
C ILE A 241 -10.61 2.68 -15.70
N TYR A 242 -11.10 1.94 -16.69
CA TYR A 242 -10.32 0.88 -17.33
C TYR A 242 -9.15 1.44 -18.14
N GLU A 243 -9.34 2.50 -18.93
CA GLU A 243 -8.27 3.16 -19.70
C GLU A 243 -7.16 3.72 -18.80
N LYS A 244 -7.54 4.28 -17.64
CA LYS A 244 -6.61 4.88 -16.68
C LYS A 244 -6.40 4.02 -15.43
N ARG A 245 -6.58 2.70 -15.56
CA ARG A 245 -6.46 1.75 -14.44
C ARG A 245 -5.08 1.75 -13.81
N ASP A 246 -4.05 1.92 -14.63
CA ASP A 246 -2.67 2.03 -14.18
C ASP A 246 -2.50 3.22 -13.23
N LEU A 247 -2.84 4.43 -13.70
CA LEU A 247 -2.87 5.63 -12.87
C LEU A 247 -3.76 5.47 -11.62
N LEU A 248 -4.96 4.89 -11.73
CA LEU A 248 -5.84 4.66 -10.58
C LEU A 248 -5.15 3.80 -9.51
N LEU A 249 -4.47 2.73 -9.92
CA LEU A 249 -3.77 1.83 -9.01
C LEU A 249 -2.54 2.51 -8.39
N GLU A 250 -1.81 3.35 -9.15
CA GLU A 250 -0.72 4.15 -8.59
C GLU A 250 -1.21 5.11 -7.51
N GLN A 251 -2.34 5.80 -7.75
CA GLN A 251 -2.93 6.72 -6.79
C GLN A 251 -3.34 6.00 -5.50
N ILE A 252 -3.97 4.83 -5.62
CA ILE A 252 -4.33 3.97 -4.48
C ILE A 252 -3.07 3.54 -3.73
N PHE A 253 -2.06 3.06 -4.45
CA PHE A 253 -0.82 2.60 -3.85
C PHE A 253 -0.13 3.74 -3.11
N ILE A 254 0.27 4.80 -3.80
CA ILE A 254 1.21 5.75 -3.22
C ILE A 254 0.58 6.55 -2.09
N CYS A 255 -0.63 7.10 -2.26
CA CYS A 255 -1.27 7.87 -1.19
C CYS A 255 -1.87 6.97 -0.11
N GLY A 256 -2.39 5.79 -0.46
CA GLY A 256 -2.84 4.82 0.53
C GLY A 256 -1.69 4.27 1.39
N PHE A 257 -0.51 4.05 0.81
CA PHE A 257 0.72 3.69 1.53
C PHE A 257 1.14 4.80 2.51
N ARG A 258 0.90 6.07 2.16
CA ARG A 258 1.11 7.22 3.05
C ARG A 258 0.07 7.39 4.15
N GLY A 259 -0.98 6.57 4.17
CA GLY A 259 -1.99 6.57 5.23
C GLY A 259 -3.27 7.33 4.89
N PHE A 260 -3.42 7.83 3.66
CA PHE A 260 -4.67 8.43 3.20
C PHE A 260 -5.64 7.31 2.82
N ASP A 261 -6.45 6.84 3.79
CA ASP A 261 -7.35 5.71 3.58
C ASP A 261 -8.61 6.05 2.77
N THR A 262 -8.80 7.32 2.41
CA THR A 262 -9.83 7.79 1.48
C THR A 262 -9.70 7.17 0.08
N PHE A 263 -8.51 6.67 -0.29
CA PHE A 263 -8.27 5.95 -1.55
C PHE A 263 -8.74 4.48 -1.51
N ILE A 264 -9.11 3.96 -0.35
CA ILE A 264 -9.42 2.54 -0.13
C ILE A 264 -10.94 2.31 -0.25
N GLU A 265 -11.45 2.44 -1.47
CA GLU A 265 -12.86 2.18 -1.77
C GLU A 265 -13.11 0.68 -2.03
N LEU A 266 -13.66 -0.05 -1.04
CA LEU A 266 -13.90 -1.51 -1.15
C LEU A 266 -14.63 -1.98 -2.42
N PRO A 267 -15.59 -1.24 -3.01
CA PRO A 267 -16.18 -1.61 -4.30
C PRO A 267 -15.16 -1.77 -5.44
N LEU A 268 -14.05 -1.02 -5.42
CA LEU A 268 -13.01 -1.10 -6.45
C LEU A 268 -12.34 -2.47 -6.51
N LEU A 269 -12.36 -3.26 -5.45
CA LEU A 269 -11.80 -4.62 -5.48
C LEU A 269 -12.49 -5.53 -6.52
N ASP A 270 -13.79 -5.34 -6.79
CA ASP A 270 -14.48 -6.12 -7.84
C ASP A 270 -14.02 -5.66 -9.23
N ILE A 271 -13.82 -4.35 -9.38
CA ILE A 271 -13.35 -3.75 -10.62
C ILE A 271 -11.91 -4.22 -10.91
N VAL A 272 -11.02 -4.13 -9.92
CA VAL A 272 -9.64 -4.64 -10.03
C VAL A 272 -9.63 -6.13 -10.30
N LYS A 273 -10.47 -6.92 -9.61
CA LYS A 273 -10.59 -8.36 -9.90
C LYS A 273 -10.99 -8.64 -11.34
N SER A 274 -11.86 -7.82 -11.93
CA SER A 274 -12.32 -7.96 -13.32
C SER A 274 -11.23 -7.71 -14.35
N TRP A 275 -10.17 -6.98 -13.99
CA TRP A 275 -9.03 -6.71 -14.86
C TRP A 275 -7.96 -7.81 -14.79
N GLN A 276 -7.99 -8.64 -13.75
CA GLN A 276 -7.01 -9.71 -13.57
C GLN A 276 -7.23 -10.83 -14.58
N ASP A 277 -6.17 -11.15 -15.32
CA ASP A 277 -6.10 -12.28 -16.24
C ASP A 277 -6.33 -13.61 -15.50
N PRO A 278 -6.93 -14.63 -16.12
CA PRO A 278 -6.89 -16.01 -15.60
C PRO A 278 -5.50 -16.51 -15.22
N SER A 279 -4.43 -16.04 -15.86
CA SER A 279 -3.04 -16.32 -15.52
C SER A 279 -2.62 -15.75 -14.16
N GLY A 280 -3.33 -14.72 -13.67
CA GLY A 280 -3.07 -14.02 -12.42
C GLY A 280 -2.48 -12.61 -12.60
N CYS A 281 -2.01 -12.24 -13.80
CA CYS A 281 -1.42 -10.94 -14.09
C CYS A 281 -2.47 -9.86 -14.41
N PHE A 282 -2.00 -8.66 -14.74
CA PHE A 282 -2.79 -7.60 -15.34
C PHE A 282 -2.22 -7.24 -16.72
N GLY A 283 -3.09 -7.13 -17.73
CA GLY A 283 -2.68 -6.96 -19.14
C GLY A 283 -3.39 -5.81 -19.86
N GLY A 284 -3.00 -5.61 -21.13
CA GLY A 284 -3.56 -4.62 -22.05
C GLY A 284 -4.92 -5.02 -22.65
N VAL A 285 -5.55 -4.06 -23.35
CA VAL A 285 -6.89 -4.22 -23.97
C VAL A 285 -6.87 -5.22 -25.14
N ASP A 286 -5.72 -5.41 -25.78
CA ASP A 286 -5.59 -6.22 -27.00
C ASP A 286 -4.60 -7.37 -26.83
N ARG A 287 -5.10 -8.56 -26.46
CA ARG A 287 -4.32 -9.82 -26.56
C ARG A 287 -4.01 -10.25 -28.00
N GLY A 288 -4.49 -9.51 -29.01
CA GLY A 288 -4.42 -9.86 -30.42
C GLY A 288 -3.68 -8.87 -31.31
N MET A 289 -3.24 -7.73 -30.80
CA MET A 289 -2.47 -6.76 -31.57
C MET A 289 -1.08 -6.67 -30.95
N LEU A 290 -0.08 -7.23 -31.63
CA LEU A 290 1.33 -6.86 -31.46
C LEU A 290 1.44 -5.36 -31.75
N THR A 291 1.14 -4.51 -30.77
CA THR A 291 1.28 -3.07 -30.92
C THR A 291 2.76 -2.75 -30.85
N THR A 292 3.36 -2.71 -32.03
CA THR A 292 4.36 -1.69 -32.35
C THR A 292 3.95 -0.38 -31.70
N ARG A 293 4.77 0.11 -30.76
CA ARG A 293 4.78 1.48 -30.19
C ARG A 293 3.47 2.25 -30.40
N ALA A 294 2.48 2.02 -29.53
CA ALA A 294 1.27 2.84 -29.52
C ALA A 294 1.65 4.26 -29.05
N THR A 295 1.91 5.13 -30.02
CA THR A 295 1.95 6.57 -29.85
C THR A 295 0.50 7.02 -29.68
N THR A 296 0.05 7.20 -28.43
CA THR A 296 -1.16 7.98 -28.17
C THR A 296 -0.82 9.46 -28.33
N ASN A 297 -1.76 10.25 -28.84
CA ASN A 297 -1.62 11.68 -29.11
C ASN A 297 -1.46 12.57 -27.84
N SER A 298 -1.00 11.99 -26.72
CA SER A 298 -0.70 12.69 -25.47
C SER A 298 0.80 12.80 -25.17
N GLY A 299 1.69 12.33 -26.05
CA GLY A 299 3.13 12.63 -25.95
C GLY A 299 3.89 12.07 -24.74
N ARG A 300 3.29 11.17 -23.94
CA ARG A 300 4.02 10.47 -22.87
C ARG A 300 4.42 9.07 -23.31
N ALA A 301 5.71 8.89 -23.56
CA ALA A 301 6.34 7.59 -23.43
C ALA A 301 6.55 7.37 -21.93
N LEU A 302 5.68 6.57 -21.31
CA LEU A 302 6.10 5.79 -20.14
C LEU A 302 7.31 4.96 -20.61
N LEU A 303 8.37 4.90 -19.83
CA LEU A 303 9.50 4.03 -20.11
C LEU A 303 8.95 2.60 -20.28
N LEU A 304 8.86 2.16 -21.54
CA LEU A 304 8.46 0.85 -22.02
C LEU A 304 7.58 0.03 -21.03
N GLU A 305 6.26 0.20 -21.10
CA GLU A 305 5.35 -0.87 -20.65
C GLU A 305 5.77 -2.18 -21.36
N GLU A 306 6.46 -3.07 -20.65
CA GLU A 306 6.95 -4.33 -21.21
C GLU A 306 5.76 -5.32 -21.25
N GLN A 307 5.18 -5.45 -22.43
CA GLN A 307 4.20 -6.49 -22.70
C GLN A 307 4.92 -7.82 -22.87
N LEU A 308 4.60 -8.76 -21.99
CA LEU A 308 5.07 -10.14 -22.06
C LEU A 308 4.34 -10.92 -23.14
N ALA A 309 4.88 -12.08 -23.51
CA ALA A 309 4.37 -12.91 -24.61
C ALA A 309 2.93 -13.41 -24.38
N ASP A 310 2.48 -13.45 -23.12
CA ASP A 310 1.13 -13.81 -22.70
C ASP A 310 0.14 -12.63 -22.70
N GLY A 311 0.60 -11.43 -23.07
CA GLY A 311 -0.18 -10.19 -23.10
C GLY A 311 -0.25 -9.44 -21.76
N CYS A 312 0.43 -9.95 -20.73
CA CYS A 312 0.55 -9.30 -19.43
C CYS A 312 1.50 -8.10 -19.50
N LEU A 313 1.24 -7.10 -18.66
CA LEU A 313 2.06 -5.89 -18.53
C LEU A 313 2.79 -5.94 -17.18
N THR A 314 4.11 -5.86 -17.21
CA THR A 314 4.95 -6.01 -16.00
C THR A 314 4.70 -4.89 -14.99
N HIS A 315 4.69 -3.63 -15.44
CA HIS A 315 4.45 -2.45 -14.61
C HIS A 315 3.05 -2.46 -14.02
N LEU A 316 2.00 -2.57 -14.86
CA LEU A 316 0.62 -2.63 -14.38
C LEU A 316 0.38 -3.77 -13.35
N THR A 317 0.98 -4.95 -13.58
CA THR A 317 0.88 -6.07 -12.62
C THR A 317 1.54 -5.73 -11.28
N SER A 318 2.66 -5.02 -11.33
CA SER A 318 3.39 -4.54 -10.16
C SER A 318 2.61 -3.48 -9.38
N VAL A 319 2.10 -2.45 -10.06
CA VAL A 319 1.30 -1.39 -9.44
C VAL A 319 0.01 -1.97 -8.84
N ALA A 320 -0.65 -2.91 -9.53
CA ALA A 320 -1.80 -3.62 -8.98
C ALA A 320 -1.43 -4.37 -7.69
N THR A 321 -0.28 -5.05 -7.67
CA THR A 321 0.22 -5.77 -6.48
C THR A 321 0.47 -4.82 -5.32
N ALA A 322 1.08 -3.66 -5.57
CA ALA A 322 1.35 -2.64 -4.55
C ALA A 322 0.05 -2.01 -3.99
N ALA A 323 -0.92 -1.71 -4.85
CA ALA A 323 -2.23 -1.22 -4.45
C ALA A 323 -2.99 -2.25 -3.59
N LEU A 324 -2.96 -3.54 -3.98
CA LEU A 324 -3.60 -4.62 -3.21
C LEU A 324 -2.90 -4.86 -1.87
N ALA A 325 -1.60 -4.60 -1.77
CA ALA A 325 -0.89 -4.59 -0.49
C ALA A 325 -1.47 -3.51 0.45
N VAL A 326 -1.79 -2.31 -0.05
CA VAL A 326 -2.48 -1.27 0.73
C VAL A 326 -3.85 -1.75 1.23
N TYR A 327 -4.64 -2.42 0.37
CA TYR A 327 -5.91 -3.03 0.82
C TYR A 327 -5.68 -4.09 1.90
N LEU A 328 -4.69 -4.97 1.73
CA LEU A 328 -4.36 -6.01 2.71
C LEU A 328 -3.99 -5.39 4.06
N ASN A 329 -3.14 -4.35 4.01
CA ASN A 329 -2.76 -3.55 5.15
C ASN A 329 -4.00 -2.95 5.83
N TYR A 330 -4.95 -2.39 5.08
CA TYR A 330 -6.18 -1.83 5.62
C TYR A 330 -7.09 -2.87 6.30
N PHE A 331 -7.23 -4.07 5.71
CA PHE A 331 -8.04 -5.13 6.30
C PHE A 331 -7.44 -5.70 7.59
N LEU A 332 -6.10 -5.83 7.62
CA LEU A 332 -5.39 -6.54 8.68
C LEU A 332 -4.69 -5.60 9.66
N ARG A 333 -4.75 -4.27 9.49
CA ARG A 333 -4.15 -3.35 10.46
C ARG A 333 -4.76 -3.56 11.85
N PRO A 334 -3.93 -3.71 12.90
CA PRO A 334 -4.41 -3.59 14.27
C PRO A 334 -4.91 -2.16 14.47
N PHE A 335 -6.16 -1.98 14.91
CA PHE A 335 -6.62 -0.66 15.33
C PHE A 335 -6.08 -0.38 16.73
N ASP A 336 -5.29 0.68 16.86
CA ASP A 336 -4.95 1.25 18.17
C ASP A 336 -6.14 2.10 18.64
N ILE A 337 -7.27 1.44 18.90
CA ILE A 337 -8.39 2.03 19.62
C ILE A 337 -8.30 1.42 21.01
N SER A 338 -8.28 2.26 22.02
CA SER A 338 -8.22 1.96 23.46
C SER A 338 -9.42 1.17 24.00
N GLY A 339 -10.00 0.28 23.20
CA GLY A 339 -11.04 -0.67 23.57
C GLY A 339 -10.82 -1.98 22.82
N GLU A 340 -10.48 -3.03 23.56
CA GLU A 340 -10.20 -4.40 23.07
C GLU A 340 -11.30 -4.97 22.15
N ASN A 341 -12.50 -4.39 22.16
CA ASN A 341 -13.69 -4.94 21.51
C ASN A 341 -13.76 -4.70 19.98
N ALA A 342 -13.18 -3.63 19.42
CA ALA A 342 -13.33 -3.30 18.00
C ALA A 342 -12.38 -4.09 17.07
N VAL A 343 -11.14 -4.32 17.52
CA VAL A 343 -10.17 -5.21 16.86
C VAL A 343 -10.63 -6.66 16.93
N THR A 344 -11.15 -7.05 18.10
CA THR A 344 -11.72 -8.38 18.33
C THR A 344 -12.91 -8.66 17.42
N LEU A 345 -13.79 -7.69 17.14
CA LEU A 345 -14.92 -7.87 16.21
C LEU A 345 -14.47 -8.11 14.77
N ARG A 346 -13.49 -7.35 14.25
CA ARG A 346 -13.00 -7.51 12.88
C ARG A 346 -12.17 -8.79 12.70
N LEU A 347 -11.38 -9.17 13.70
CA LEU A 347 -10.60 -10.41 13.69
C LEU A 347 -11.43 -11.66 13.99
N LEU A 348 -12.48 -11.59 14.81
CA LEU A 348 -13.45 -12.68 14.97
C LEU A 348 -14.19 -12.94 13.65
N GLU A 349 -14.59 -11.88 12.95
CA GLU A 349 -15.18 -11.99 11.61
C GLU A 349 -14.22 -12.67 10.63
N ILE A 350 -12.94 -12.27 10.61
CA ILE A 350 -11.90 -12.91 9.80
C ILE A 350 -11.65 -14.37 10.24
N TYR A 351 -11.64 -14.66 11.54
CA TYR A 351 -11.45 -15.99 12.13
C TYR A 351 -12.54 -16.98 11.67
N TYR A 352 -13.81 -16.60 11.77
CA TYR A 352 -14.92 -17.46 11.33
C TYR A 352 -14.85 -17.77 9.83
N LEU A 353 -14.35 -16.82 9.01
CA LEU A 353 -14.24 -17.00 7.58
C LEU A 353 -13.18 -17.99 7.12
N ILE A 354 -12.03 -18.00 7.77
CA ILE A 354 -10.94 -18.86 7.33
C ILE A 354 -11.17 -20.31 7.79
N GLN A 355 -12.02 -20.51 8.79
CA GLN A 355 -12.55 -21.84 9.16
C GLN A 355 -13.58 -22.37 8.16
N GLY A 356 -13.85 -21.67 7.04
CA GLY A 356 -14.87 -22.05 6.07
C GLY A 356 -16.30 -21.76 6.52
N ASN A 357 -16.48 -21.10 7.68
CA ASN A 357 -17.79 -20.74 8.20
C ASN A 357 -18.20 -19.38 7.64
N THR A 358 -19.14 -19.36 6.70
CA THR A 358 -19.68 -18.11 6.14
C THR A 358 -20.59 -17.37 7.12
N THR A 359 -20.90 -17.99 8.26
CA THR A 359 -21.75 -17.45 9.31
C THR A 359 -20.90 -16.91 10.46
N VAL A 360 -20.86 -15.59 10.59
CA VAL A 360 -20.42 -14.94 11.83
C VAL A 360 -21.66 -14.82 12.73
N PRO A 361 -21.62 -15.26 13.99
CA PRO A 361 -22.72 -15.03 14.94
C PRO A 361 -23.01 -13.51 15.05
N PRO A 362 -24.28 -13.08 15.16
CA PRO A 362 -24.60 -11.67 15.33
C PRO A 362 -24.01 -11.20 16.67
N LEU A 363 -22.94 -10.41 16.59
CA LEU A 363 -22.36 -9.70 17.73
C LEU A 363 -23.00 -8.31 17.83
N LEU A 364 -23.42 -7.98 19.04
CA LEU A 364 -24.16 -6.81 19.49
C LEU A 364 -23.65 -5.48 18.88
N ALA A 365 -24.22 -5.07 17.74
CA ALA A 365 -24.20 -3.70 17.25
C ALA A 365 -25.36 -3.37 16.28
N ASP A 366 -26.32 -4.27 16.08
CA ASP A 366 -27.57 -3.93 15.40
C ASP A 366 -28.55 -3.30 16.41
N THR A 367 -28.19 -2.13 16.91
CA THR A 367 -29.18 -1.19 17.45
C THR A 367 -29.24 -0.03 16.48
N GLN A 368 -30.38 0.07 15.79
CA GLN A 368 -30.71 1.21 14.95
C GLN A 368 -30.49 2.49 15.76
N THR A 369 -29.59 3.34 15.29
CA THR A 369 -29.51 4.72 15.78
C THR A 369 -30.64 5.48 15.10
N GLU A 370 -31.63 5.89 15.88
CA GLU A 370 -32.66 6.85 15.49
C GLU A 370 -32.00 8.10 14.88
N GLN A 371 -32.56 8.59 13.77
CA GLN A 371 -32.14 9.83 13.12
C GLN A 371 -32.30 11.02 14.08
N PRO A 372 -31.27 11.87 14.27
CA PRO A 372 -31.48 13.20 14.81
C PRO A 372 -32.00 14.13 13.71
N SER A 373 -33.10 14.82 14.02
CA SER A 373 -33.75 15.86 13.22
C SER A 373 -32.81 16.99 12.80
N GLU A 374 -32.93 17.42 11.53
CA GLU A 374 -32.24 18.57 10.94
C GLU A 374 -32.48 19.89 11.70
N PRO A 375 -31.44 20.71 11.95
CA PRO A 375 -31.61 22.13 12.21
C PRO A 375 -31.58 22.91 10.89
N LYS A 376 -32.70 23.58 10.60
CA LYS A 376 -32.83 24.61 9.57
C LYS A 376 -31.81 25.73 9.79
N GLN A 377 -31.03 26.08 8.78
CA GLN A 377 -30.35 27.38 8.72
C GLN A 377 -30.56 28.09 7.39
N SER A 378 -30.83 29.39 7.55
CA SER A 378 -31.34 30.37 6.63
C SER A 378 -30.26 30.98 5.74
N TRP A 379 -30.61 31.20 4.48
CA TRP A 379 -29.86 31.99 3.52
C TRP A 379 -29.78 33.47 3.89
N VAL A 380 -28.58 34.06 3.80
CA VAL A 380 -28.34 35.51 3.69
C VAL A 380 -27.37 35.73 2.52
N PRO A 381 -27.62 36.65 1.57
CA PRO A 381 -26.80 36.79 0.36
C PRO A 381 -25.79 37.96 0.39
N SER A 382 -24.76 37.79 -0.46
CA SER A 382 -23.94 38.80 -1.19
C SER A 382 -22.88 39.60 -0.42
N VAL A 383 -21.64 39.62 -0.94
CA VAL A 383 -21.02 40.82 -1.60
C VAL A 383 -19.93 40.37 -2.61
N ASP A 384 -19.98 40.94 -3.81
CA ASP A 384 -18.99 40.89 -4.89
C ASP A 384 -17.69 41.67 -4.61
N ALA A 385 -16.68 41.41 -5.46
CA ALA A 385 -15.76 42.38 -6.09
C ALA A 385 -14.26 42.09 -5.87
N ASP A 386 -13.63 41.69 -6.98
CA ASP A 386 -12.48 42.33 -7.61
C ASP A 386 -11.33 42.84 -6.74
N LEU A 387 -10.13 42.29 -6.95
CA LEU A 387 -8.89 43.06 -7.15
C LEU A 387 -7.72 42.12 -7.52
N ILE A 388 -7.42 42.06 -8.82
CA ILE A 388 -6.15 41.60 -9.38
C ILE A 388 -5.22 42.81 -9.52
N PRO A 389 -3.93 42.67 -9.20
CA PRO A 389 -2.90 43.32 -10.02
C PRO A 389 -1.83 42.33 -10.48
N GLU A 390 -1.59 42.38 -11.79
CA GLU A 390 -0.45 41.79 -12.48
C GLU A 390 0.90 42.34 -11.98
N LEU A 391 1.89 41.45 -11.87
CA LEU A 391 3.34 41.69 -11.88
C LEU A 391 3.94 40.34 -12.29
N GLY A 392 4.79 40.14 -13.30
CA GLY A 392 5.76 41.00 -13.97
C GLY A 392 6.97 40.08 -14.22
N LYS A 393 7.22 39.69 -15.48
CA LYS A 393 8.38 38.86 -15.89
C LYS A 393 9.70 39.61 -15.69
N PRO A 394 10.81 38.88 -15.43
CA PRO A 394 11.98 39.00 -16.31
C PRO A 394 12.62 37.62 -16.60
N HIS A 395 12.99 37.25 -17.84
CA HIS A 395 14.33 37.44 -18.46
C HIS A 395 15.48 37.27 -17.44
N GLY A 396 16.47 36.39 -17.53
CA GLY A 396 17.15 35.67 -18.61
C GLY A 396 18.65 35.60 -18.23
N LEU A 397 19.42 34.78 -18.95
CA LEU A 397 20.88 34.86 -19.18
C LEU A 397 21.91 34.10 -18.28
N PHE A 398 22.73 33.33 -19.02
CA PHE A 398 24.14 32.89 -18.80
C PHE A 398 24.44 31.88 -17.67
N GLY A 399 25.30 30.87 -17.83
CA GLY A 399 26.24 30.55 -18.90
C GLY A 399 27.59 30.10 -18.31
N LEU A 400 28.04 28.91 -18.72
CA LEU A 400 29.44 28.46 -18.89
C LEU A 400 30.32 27.98 -17.69
N MET A 401 31.18 27.03 -18.09
CA MET A 401 32.41 26.46 -17.49
C MET A 401 32.22 25.21 -16.61
N ALA A 402 32.58 23.97 -16.99
CA ALA A 402 33.68 23.35 -17.75
C ALA A 402 35.01 23.18 -16.97
N HIS A 403 35.48 21.90 -16.96
CA HIS A 403 36.81 21.37 -16.61
C HIS A 403 37.19 21.29 -15.11
N ARG A 404 37.90 20.28 -14.58
CA ARG A 404 38.79 19.26 -15.15
C ARG A 404 39.06 18.12 -14.12
N HIS A 405 39.64 17.07 -14.67
CA HIS A 405 39.96 15.72 -14.19
C HIS A 405 41.08 15.51 -13.13
N LEU A 406 40.96 14.36 -12.42
CA LEU A 406 41.99 13.37 -11.93
C LEU A 406 42.78 13.67 -10.62
N PRO A 407 43.43 12.67 -9.95
CA PRO A 407 43.12 11.23 -9.76
C PRO A 407 43.38 10.66 -8.33
N PHE A 408 42.91 9.41 -8.11
CA PHE A 408 43.39 8.31 -7.24
C PHE A 408 44.30 8.56 -6.02
N THR A 409 43.92 8.01 -4.86
CA THR A 409 44.51 6.78 -4.27
C THR A 409 43.74 6.28 -3.03
N PRO A 410 43.79 4.97 -2.71
CA PRO A 410 43.02 4.34 -1.63
C PRO A 410 43.83 4.28 -0.33
N MET A 411 43.18 4.20 0.85
CA MET A 411 43.70 3.47 2.01
C MET A 411 42.73 3.47 3.21
N LEU A 412 42.64 2.28 3.82
CA LEU A 412 42.39 1.95 5.24
C LEU A 412 40.95 1.84 5.76
N ARG A 413 40.43 0.63 5.51
CA ARG A 413 39.72 -0.24 6.46
C ARG A 413 40.06 0.08 7.94
N ARG A 414 39.03 0.46 8.71
CA ARG A 414 39.10 0.47 10.19
C ARG A 414 38.12 -0.58 10.70
N GLU A 415 38.67 -1.64 11.28
CA GLU A 415 37.95 -2.60 12.09
C GLU A 415 37.37 -1.88 13.31
N VAL A 416 36.06 -1.98 13.51
CA VAL A 416 35.41 -1.61 14.76
C VAL A 416 35.00 -2.88 15.46
N SER A 417 35.73 -3.17 16.54
CA SER A 417 35.42 -4.18 17.55
C SER A 417 34.07 -3.86 18.20
N ILE A 418 33.10 -4.77 18.02
CA ILE A 418 31.85 -4.74 18.77
C ILE A 418 32.12 -5.40 20.13
N LYS A 419 32.04 -4.61 21.20
CA LYS A 419 31.92 -5.13 22.57
C LYS A 419 30.56 -5.81 22.70
N THR A 420 30.58 -7.11 22.90
CA THR A 420 29.42 -7.91 23.35
C THR A 420 28.96 -7.43 24.72
N ALA A 421 27.75 -6.88 24.80
CA ALA A 421 27.04 -6.73 26.06
C ALA A 421 26.42 -8.10 26.42
N GLN A 422 26.87 -8.69 27.53
CA GLN A 422 26.25 -9.84 28.15
C GLN A 422 24.85 -9.46 28.64
N PHE A 423 23.81 -10.00 28.01
CA PHE A 423 22.47 -10.06 28.58
C PHE A 423 22.30 -11.41 29.30
N SER A 424 21.95 -11.33 30.58
CA SER A 424 21.84 -12.46 31.51
C SER A 424 20.58 -13.30 31.26
N GLY A 425 20.78 -14.55 30.83
CA GLY A 425 19.74 -15.56 30.59
C GLY A 425 19.09 -16.16 31.85
N SER A 426 18.91 -15.39 32.93
CA SER A 426 18.43 -15.94 34.22
C SER A 426 16.92 -15.77 34.47
N TRP A 427 16.21 -14.96 33.67
CA TRP A 427 14.78 -14.67 33.92
C TRP A 427 13.81 -15.61 33.19
N TYR A 428 14.19 -16.13 32.02
CA TYR A 428 13.34 -17.02 31.23
C TYR A 428 13.19 -18.43 31.83
N PHE A 429 14.20 -18.93 32.55
CA PHE A 429 14.13 -20.25 33.18
C PHE A 429 13.24 -20.29 34.44
N MET A 430 13.13 -19.19 35.19
CA MET A 430 12.30 -19.13 36.40
C MET A 430 10.80 -19.06 36.08
N CYS A 431 10.40 -18.32 35.04
CA CYS A 431 8.98 -18.26 34.65
C CYS A 431 8.45 -19.59 34.11
N SER A 432 9.26 -20.36 33.37
CA SER A 432 8.87 -21.67 32.84
C SER A 432 8.67 -22.72 33.95
N ALA A 433 9.46 -22.66 35.03
CA ALA A 433 9.34 -23.59 36.15
C ALA A 433 8.09 -23.33 37.00
N ILE A 434 7.74 -22.05 37.24
CA ILE A 434 6.58 -21.66 38.04
C ILE A 434 5.26 -22.03 37.32
N LEU A 435 5.18 -21.79 36.00
CA LEU A 435 4.01 -22.18 35.20
C LEU A 435 3.83 -23.70 35.19
N SER A 436 4.92 -24.47 35.08
CA SER A 436 4.88 -25.93 35.07
C SER A 436 4.40 -26.53 36.40
N LEU A 437 4.80 -25.95 37.55
CA LEU A 437 4.29 -26.37 38.86
C LEU A 437 2.81 -25.99 39.08
N GLY A 438 2.37 -24.85 38.52
CA GLY A 438 0.95 -24.45 38.54
C GLY A 438 0.05 -25.42 37.79
N PHE A 439 0.46 -25.86 36.60
CA PHE A 439 -0.31 -26.85 35.83
C PHE A 439 -0.34 -28.23 36.50
N LEU A 440 0.76 -28.66 37.13
CA LEU A 440 0.82 -29.95 37.81
C LEU A 440 -0.06 -29.98 39.06
N THR A 441 -0.10 -28.90 39.84
CA THR A 441 -0.98 -28.79 41.02
C THR A 441 -2.46 -28.73 40.65
N LEU A 442 -2.80 -28.03 39.56
CA LEU A 442 -4.16 -27.99 39.03
C LEU A 442 -4.61 -29.36 38.51
N ALA A 443 -3.73 -30.08 37.80
CA ALA A 443 -4.01 -31.43 37.31
C ALA A 443 -4.24 -32.44 38.45
N ILE A 444 -3.44 -32.37 39.52
CA ILE A 444 -3.62 -33.22 40.72
C ILE A 444 -4.93 -32.88 41.44
N HIS A 445 -5.31 -31.59 41.49
CA HIS A 445 -6.56 -31.18 42.13
C HIS A 445 -7.80 -31.62 41.34
N LEU A 446 -7.73 -31.57 40.01
CA LEU A 446 -8.79 -32.06 39.12
C LEU A 446 -8.91 -33.58 39.15
N TYR A 447 -7.79 -34.31 39.18
CA TYR A 447 -7.79 -35.77 39.26
C TYR A 447 -8.40 -36.29 40.57
N ARG A 448 -8.19 -35.58 41.70
CA ARG A 448 -8.79 -35.94 43.00
C ARG A 448 -10.28 -35.66 43.11
N ARG A 449 -10.86 -34.86 42.19
CA ARG A 449 -12.30 -34.54 42.17
C ARG A 449 -13.12 -35.39 41.21
N LEU A 450 -12.49 -36.31 40.47
CA LEU A 450 -13.25 -37.26 39.65
C LEU A 450 -13.91 -38.32 40.55
N PRO A 451 -15.23 -38.56 40.41
CA PRO A 451 -15.90 -39.62 41.14
C PRO A 451 -15.35 -40.98 40.69
N LYS A 452 -14.90 -41.80 41.64
CA LYS A 452 -14.48 -43.18 41.37
C LYS A 452 -15.71 -43.97 40.93
N SER A 453 -15.78 -44.35 39.67
CA SER A 453 -16.69 -45.42 39.22
C SER A 453 -16.22 -46.74 39.82
N SER A 454 -17.18 -47.48 40.38
CA SER A 454 -17.08 -48.79 41.02
C SER A 454 -16.18 -49.80 40.33
#